data_AF-A0A6A6ULX0-F1
#
_entry.id   AF-A0A6A6ULX0-F1
#
_cell.length_a   1.000
_cell.length_b   1.000
_cell.length_c   1.000
_cell.angle_alpha   90.00
_cell.angle_beta   90.00
_cell.angle_gamma   90.00
#
_symmetry.space_group_name_H-M   'P 1'
#
loop_
_entity.id
_entity.type
_entity.pdbx_description
1 polymer ?
#
loop_
_entity_poly.entity_id
_entity_poly.type
_entity_poly.pdbx_seq_one_letter_code
_entity_poly.pdbx_strand_id
1 'polypeptide(L)'
;MSHSHDHYDGAEPIDHSHDHDGHDHNHDDDITPALQNLLYEQIDFSAVTCLNEATPRSAAKILQKTWAQRLEPDPELASDADEQLLLHVPFAGQVRLHSILIRTSASDSAPMNLKIFINRDDLDFSTANDLAPTQVLSIAQSNTVQEYPVKRALFNSTRSLTLFFEDNWSQGEEDVTRVSYLGFKGEFMKLNKEPVAFLYEAAANPRDHASIIGTKSGVGSHIGGAGGRGGF
;
A
#
# COMPACT_ATOMS: atom_id res chain seq x y z
N MET A 1 71.70 17.02 41.70
CA MET A 1 70.45 17.42 42.39
C MET A 1 69.42 16.38 41.97
N SER A 2 69.15 15.36 42.78
CA SER A 2 68.14 15.35 43.86
C SER A 2 66.71 15.49 43.30
N HIS A 3 65.72 14.66 43.65
CA HIS A 3 65.61 13.76 44.81
C HIS A 3 64.61 12.61 44.52
N SER A 4 64.75 11.46 45.17
CA SER A 4 63.71 10.41 45.18
C SER A 4 62.55 10.82 46.08
N HIS A 5 61.34 10.30 45.82
CA HIS A 5 60.34 10.08 46.87
C HIS A 5 59.40 8.91 46.53
N ASP A 6 59.46 7.88 47.36
CA ASP A 6 58.48 6.79 47.44
C ASP A 6 57.31 7.17 48.37
N HIS A 7 56.35 6.24 48.45
CA HIS A 7 55.71 5.74 49.68
C HIS A 7 54.25 6.09 50.01
N TYR A 8 53.57 5.04 50.50
CA TYR A 8 52.22 4.89 51.07
C TYR A 8 51.07 4.74 50.06
N ASP A 9 50.39 3.58 49.95
CA ASP A 9 49.67 2.73 50.94
C ASP A 9 48.50 3.42 51.65
N GLY A 10 47.29 2.89 51.47
CA GLY A 10 46.15 3.18 52.35
C GLY A 10 44.75 3.09 51.73
N ALA A 11 44.15 1.90 51.82
CA ALA A 11 42.70 1.64 51.89
C ALA A 11 41.76 2.08 50.73
N GLU A 12 41.32 1.10 49.93
CA GLU A 12 40.03 1.13 49.22
C GLU A 12 39.04 0.19 49.94
N PRO A 13 37.78 0.60 50.22
CA PRO A 13 36.86 -0.16 51.07
C PRO A 13 35.81 -0.99 50.30
N ILE A 14 35.45 -2.12 50.93
CA ILE A 14 34.10 -2.70 51.02
C ILE A 14 33.40 -3.12 49.71
N ASP A 15 33.26 -4.44 49.61
CA ASP A 15 32.25 -5.19 48.85
C ASP A 15 30.84 -4.59 48.95
N HIS A 16 30.26 -4.23 47.80
CA HIS A 16 28.82 -4.15 47.62
C HIS A 16 28.40 -4.85 46.32
N SER A 17 28.38 -6.18 46.38
CA SER A 17 27.56 -7.02 45.51
C SER A 17 26.11 -6.53 45.48
N HIS A 18 25.65 -6.06 44.32
CA HIS A 18 24.25 -5.86 44.01
C HIS A 18 23.92 -6.53 42.68
N ASP A 19 23.53 -7.81 42.77
CA ASP A 19 22.49 -8.35 41.91
C ASP A 19 21.30 -7.38 41.92
N HIS A 20 20.81 -7.00 40.73
CA HIS A 20 19.40 -7.23 40.37
C HIS A 20 19.14 -6.91 38.90
N ASP A 21 18.14 -7.62 38.36
CA ASP A 21 17.46 -7.41 37.09
C ASP A 21 18.36 -7.31 35.86
N GLY A 22 18.65 -8.50 35.31
CA GLY A 22 18.79 -8.63 33.87
C GLY A 22 17.51 -8.14 33.19
N HIS A 23 17.57 -6.89 32.70
CA HIS A 23 16.70 -6.47 31.62
C HIS A 23 17.01 -7.36 30.42
N ASP A 24 16.18 -8.38 30.25
CA ASP A 24 15.95 -9.07 28.99
C ASP A 24 15.37 -8.04 28.00
N HIS A 25 16.26 -7.21 27.47
CA HIS A 25 16.02 -6.41 26.29
C HIS A 25 15.87 -7.38 25.13
N ASN A 26 14.65 -7.89 24.99
CA ASN A 26 14.21 -8.72 23.89
C ASN A 26 14.60 -8.03 22.58
N HIS A 27 15.66 -8.52 21.94
CA HIS A 27 16.31 -7.92 20.77
C HIS A 27 15.50 -8.14 19.47
N ASP A 28 14.20 -7.87 19.51
CA ASP A 28 13.32 -7.92 18.33
C ASP A 28 13.54 -6.69 17.40
N ASP A 29 14.26 -5.66 17.88
CA ASP A 29 14.78 -4.56 17.06
C ASP A 29 15.92 -4.99 16.11
N ASP A 30 16.46 -6.22 16.21
CA ASP A 30 17.44 -6.76 15.25
C ASP A 30 16.78 -7.41 14.00
N ILE A 31 15.47 -7.18 13.81
CA ILE A 31 14.83 -7.35 12.50
C ILE A 31 15.42 -6.27 11.56
N THR A 32 16.49 -6.67 10.86
CA THR A 32 17.33 -5.82 10.00
C THR A 32 16.58 -4.68 9.28
N PRO A 33 17.15 -3.46 9.20
CA PRO A 33 16.49 -2.29 8.59
C PRO A 33 15.98 -2.46 7.16
N ALA A 34 16.41 -3.51 6.46
CA ALA A 34 15.95 -3.87 5.12
C ALA A 34 14.53 -4.46 5.07
N LEU A 35 14.07 -5.11 6.14
CA LEU A 35 12.72 -5.70 6.25
C LEU A 35 11.65 -4.67 6.63
N GLN A 36 12.06 -3.59 7.30
CA GLN A 36 11.14 -2.54 7.74
C GLN A 36 10.41 -1.90 6.55
N ASN A 37 9.09 -1.75 6.69
CA ASN A 37 8.19 -1.14 5.70
C ASN A 37 8.03 -1.91 4.36
N LEU A 38 8.40 -3.19 4.27
CA LEU A 38 8.06 -4.00 3.09
C LEU A 38 6.55 -4.17 2.95
N LEU A 39 6.01 -3.87 1.76
CA LEU A 39 4.58 -3.98 1.43
C LEU A 39 4.18 -5.38 0.91
N TYR A 40 4.98 -6.41 1.22
CA TYR A 40 4.85 -7.75 0.64
C TYR A 40 3.46 -8.38 0.94
N GLU A 41 3.01 -8.33 2.19
CA GLU A 41 1.72 -8.89 2.61
C GLU A 41 0.52 -8.11 2.08
N GLN A 42 0.76 -6.91 1.56
CA GLN A 42 -0.27 -5.99 1.07
C GLN A 42 -0.49 -6.11 -0.43
N ILE A 43 0.30 -6.90 -1.16
CA ILE A 43 0.11 -7.18 -2.59
C ILE A 43 -1.00 -8.23 -2.75
N ASP A 44 -2.00 -7.97 -3.59
CA ASP A 44 -2.92 -9.02 -4.02
C ASP A 44 -2.27 -9.81 -5.18
N PHE A 45 -1.43 -10.77 -4.81
CA PHE A 45 -0.75 -11.64 -5.78
C PHE A 45 -1.73 -12.37 -6.71
N SER A 46 -2.98 -12.61 -6.30
CA SER A 46 -3.95 -13.31 -7.12
C SER A 46 -4.39 -12.48 -8.33
N ALA A 47 -4.57 -11.17 -8.12
CA ALA A 47 -5.00 -10.21 -9.13
C ALA A 47 -3.86 -9.54 -9.93
N VAL A 48 -2.59 -9.90 -9.68
CA VAL A 48 -1.46 -9.49 -10.53
C VAL A 48 -1.63 -10.00 -11.97
N THR A 49 -1.49 -9.11 -12.94
CA THR A 49 -1.48 -9.43 -14.38
C THR A 49 -0.24 -8.85 -15.05
N CYS A 50 0.22 -9.47 -16.13
CA CYS A 50 1.32 -8.97 -16.94
C CYS A 50 1.05 -9.22 -18.42
N LEU A 51 1.29 -8.21 -19.26
CA LEU A 51 1.32 -8.36 -20.71
C LEU A 51 2.75 -8.68 -21.15
N ASN A 52 2.87 -9.53 -22.18
CA ASN A 52 4.13 -10.01 -22.75
C ASN A 52 5.00 -10.86 -21.80
N GLU A 53 4.46 -11.49 -20.75
CA GLU A 53 5.25 -12.47 -19.96
C GLU A 53 5.38 -13.83 -20.68
N ALA A 54 6.61 -14.28 -20.94
CA ALA A 54 6.89 -15.55 -21.65
C ALA A 54 6.43 -16.80 -20.87
N THR A 55 6.47 -16.73 -19.54
CA THR A 55 5.94 -17.78 -18.67
C THR A 55 4.73 -17.25 -17.91
N PRO A 56 3.54 -17.86 -18.06
CA PRO A 56 2.36 -17.43 -17.34
C PRO A 56 2.58 -17.36 -15.83
N ARG A 57 2.12 -16.24 -15.25
CA ARG A 57 2.22 -15.88 -13.84
C ARG A 57 3.65 -15.70 -13.34
N SER A 58 4.65 -15.56 -14.21
CA SER A 58 6.03 -15.27 -13.82
C SER A 58 6.17 -13.94 -13.08
N ALA A 59 5.45 -12.90 -13.53
CA ALA A 59 5.43 -11.60 -12.84
C ALA A 59 4.88 -11.70 -11.40
N ALA A 60 3.82 -12.49 -11.20
CA ALA A 60 3.29 -12.76 -9.86
C ALA A 60 4.27 -13.59 -9.01
N LYS A 61 4.96 -14.55 -9.62
CA LYS A 61 5.96 -15.40 -8.95
C LYS A 61 7.19 -14.62 -8.48
N ILE A 62 7.69 -13.63 -9.24
CA ILE A 62 8.83 -12.80 -8.78
C ILE A 62 8.44 -11.83 -7.65
N LEU A 63 7.17 -11.41 -7.59
CA LEU A 63 6.62 -10.64 -6.47
C LEU A 63 6.39 -11.50 -5.22
N GLN A 64 6.10 -12.79 -5.41
CA GLN A 64 5.97 -13.79 -4.33
C GLN A 64 7.32 -14.24 -3.73
N LYS A 65 8.47 -13.81 -4.29
CA LYS A 65 9.75 -14.01 -3.61
C LYS A 65 9.76 -13.18 -2.32
N THR A 66 9.99 -13.83 -1.20
CA THR A 66 10.24 -13.14 0.07
C THR A 66 11.58 -12.38 0.03
N TRP A 67 11.83 -11.49 1.00
CA TRP A 67 13.13 -10.82 1.13
C TRP A 67 14.30 -11.82 1.26
N ALA A 68 14.10 -12.98 1.88
CA ALA A 68 15.11 -14.04 1.94
C ALA A 68 15.47 -14.58 0.54
N GLN A 69 14.47 -14.73 -0.32
CA GLN A 69 14.56 -15.33 -1.65
C GLN A 69 14.94 -14.35 -2.77
N ARG A 70 15.07 -13.05 -2.46
CA ARG A 70 15.35 -11.98 -3.44
C ARG A 70 16.58 -12.21 -4.35
N LEU A 71 17.53 -13.05 -3.92
CA LEU A 71 18.76 -13.39 -4.64
C LEU A 71 18.66 -14.71 -5.43
N GLU A 72 17.62 -15.51 -5.22
CA GLU A 72 17.36 -16.72 -6.01
C GLU A 72 17.20 -16.31 -7.50
N PRO A 73 17.77 -17.06 -8.47
CA PRO A 73 17.59 -16.75 -9.88
C PRO A 73 16.13 -16.98 -10.26
N ASP A 74 15.66 -18.21 -10.11
CA ASP A 74 14.27 -18.61 -10.34
C ASP A 74 13.35 -18.27 -9.17
N PRO A 75 12.05 -18.06 -9.41
CA PRO A 75 11.44 -17.72 -10.71
C PRO A 75 11.99 -16.40 -11.26
N GLU A 76 12.00 -16.24 -12.59
CA GLU A 76 12.33 -15.00 -13.29
C GLU A 76 11.13 -14.58 -14.18
N LEU A 77 10.90 -13.27 -14.33
CA LEU A 77 10.03 -12.69 -15.35
C LEU A 77 10.88 -12.38 -16.59
N ALA A 78 10.51 -12.94 -17.72
CA ALA A 78 11.10 -12.65 -19.02
C ALA A 78 10.00 -12.25 -20.01
N SER A 79 10.31 -11.36 -20.97
CA SER A 79 9.41 -11.02 -22.07
C SER A 79 9.35 -12.12 -23.15
N ASP A 80 8.24 -12.19 -23.89
CA ASP A 80 7.97 -13.26 -24.88
C ASP A 80 8.32 -12.86 -26.32
N ALA A 81 7.97 -11.64 -26.74
CA ALA A 81 8.02 -11.21 -28.14
C ALA A 81 8.93 -10.02 -28.44
N ASP A 82 9.13 -9.12 -27.47
CA ASP A 82 9.88 -7.86 -27.56
C ASP A 82 10.29 -7.42 -26.15
N GLU A 83 11.05 -6.32 -26.02
CA GLU A 83 11.62 -5.89 -24.74
C GLU A 83 10.60 -5.30 -23.76
N GLN A 84 9.33 -5.14 -24.17
CA GLN A 84 8.32 -4.40 -23.43
C GLN A 84 7.56 -5.30 -22.43
N LEU A 85 7.51 -4.90 -21.15
CA LEU A 85 6.72 -5.61 -20.13
C LEU A 85 5.78 -4.64 -19.43
N LEU A 86 4.48 -4.96 -19.40
CA LEU A 86 3.47 -4.18 -18.69
C LEU A 86 2.88 -5.00 -17.54
N LEU A 87 3.26 -4.67 -16.31
CA LEU A 87 2.91 -5.40 -15.09
C LEU A 87 1.96 -4.59 -14.22
N HIS A 88 0.75 -5.10 -13.98
CA HIS A 88 -0.21 -4.53 -13.04
C HIS A 88 -0.13 -5.22 -11.67
N VAL A 89 0.05 -4.41 -10.62
CA VAL A 89 0.19 -4.86 -9.23
C VAL A 89 -0.86 -4.18 -8.35
N PRO A 90 -1.97 -4.85 -8.04
CA PRO A 90 -2.95 -4.37 -7.06
C PRO A 90 -2.48 -4.60 -5.62
N PHE A 91 -2.83 -3.68 -4.73
CA PHE A 91 -2.69 -3.83 -3.29
C PHE A 91 -4.05 -4.09 -2.63
N ALA A 92 -4.06 -4.85 -1.52
CA ALA A 92 -5.23 -5.15 -0.71
C ALA A 92 -5.84 -3.94 0.03
N GLY A 93 -5.25 -2.75 -0.13
CA GLY A 93 -5.70 -1.49 0.46
C GLY A 93 -4.90 -0.31 -0.09
N GLN A 94 -4.89 0.81 0.62
CA GLN A 94 -4.15 2.00 0.21
C GLN A 94 -2.75 1.98 0.84
N VAL A 95 -1.72 2.28 0.04
CA VAL A 95 -0.33 2.41 0.49
C VAL A 95 0.22 3.81 0.19
N ARG A 96 1.18 4.25 1.01
CA ARG A 96 2.10 5.34 0.70
C ARG A 96 3.41 4.73 0.21
N LEU A 97 3.66 4.73 -1.09
CA LEU A 97 4.89 4.14 -1.63
C LEU A 97 6.11 5.03 -1.32
N HIS A 98 7.18 4.41 -0.83
CA HIS A 98 8.45 5.08 -0.53
C HIS A 98 9.53 4.73 -1.56
N SER A 99 9.64 3.46 -1.95
CA SER A 99 10.60 2.99 -2.93
C SER A 99 10.17 1.66 -3.58
N ILE A 100 10.73 1.39 -4.75
CA ILE A 100 10.61 0.10 -5.45
C ILE A 100 11.97 -0.61 -5.35
N LEU A 101 11.95 -1.87 -4.95
CA LEU A 101 13.09 -2.77 -4.91
C LEU A 101 13.08 -3.60 -6.20
N ILE A 102 14.15 -3.55 -6.98
CA ILE A 102 14.24 -4.25 -8.26
C ILE A 102 15.57 -4.99 -8.34
N ARG A 103 15.54 -6.24 -8.78
CA ARG A 103 16.73 -6.98 -9.23
C ARG A 103 16.49 -7.47 -10.66
N THR A 104 17.49 -7.27 -11.49
CA THR A 104 17.46 -7.57 -12.93
C THR A 104 18.65 -8.46 -13.25
N SER A 105 19.06 -8.49 -14.52
CA SER A 105 20.33 -9.09 -14.94
C SER A 105 21.50 -8.09 -14.88
N ALA A 106 22.72 -8.61 -14.97
CA ALA A 106 23.90 -7.83 -15.35
C ALA A 106 24.18 -7.90 -16.88
N SER A 107 23.30 -8.55 -17.66
CA SER A 107 23.30 -8.57 -19.12
C SER A 107 22.43 -7.44 -19.70
N ASP A 108 22.49 -7.29 -21.02
CA ASP A 108 21.75 -6.25 -21.76
C ASP A 108 20.23 -6.46 -21.73
N SER A 109 19.78 -7.67 -21.39
CA SER A 109 18.41 -8.02 -20.99
C SER A 109 17.88 -7.27 -19.75
N ALA A 110 18.70 -6.52 -19.02
CA ALA A 110 18.22 -5.70 -17.92
C ALA A 110 17.36 -4.54 -18.48
N PRO A 111 16.18 -4.24 -17.92
CA PRO A 111 15.42 -3.05 -18.32
C PRO A 111 16.23 -1.78 -18.06
N MET A 112 16.06 -0.76 -18.91
CA MET A 112 16.73 0.53 -18.78
C MET A 112 15.78 1.62 -18.27
N ASN A 113 14.57 1.74 -18.81
CA ASN A 113 13.56 2.70 -18.38
C ASN A 113 12.30 2.00 -17.87
N LEU A 114 11.86 2.42 -16.67
CA LEU A 114 10.62 1.99 -16.04
C LEU A 114 9.68 3.19 -15.86
N LYS A 115 8.60 3.22 -16.64
CA LYS A 115 7.47 4.14 -16.48
C LYS A 115 6.51 3.59 -15.42
N ILE A 116 6.14 4.41 -14.44
CA ILE A 116 5.25 4.02 -13.33
C ILE A 116 3.95 4.83 -13.41
N PHE A 117 2.83 4.11 -13.37
CA PHE A 117 1.49 4.66 -13.22
C PHE A 117 0.85 4.16 -11.91
N ILE A 118 -0.06 4.94 -11.34
CA ILE A 118 -0.83 4.55 -10.14
C ILE A 118 -2.31 4.47 -10.46
N ASN A 119 -3.02 3.57 -9.79
CA ASN A 119 -4.49 3.49 -9.79
C ASN A 119 -5.12 3.38 -11.20
N ARG A 120 -4.43 2.70 -12.12
CA ARG A 120 -4.83 2.45 -13.53
C ARG A 120 -4.72 0.97 -13.83
N ASP A 121 -5.83 0.31 -14.13
CA ASP A 121 -5.93 -1.07 -14.64
C ASP A 121 -6.26 -1.12 -16.15
N ASP A 122 -6.49 0.04 -16.76
CA ASP A 122 -6.86 0.25 -18.17
C ASP A 122 -5.66 0.62 -19.08
N LEU A 123 -4.46 0.14 -18.74
CA LEU A 123 -3.24 0.39 -19.52
C LEU A 123 -2.93 -0.78 -20.47
N ASP A 124 -2.66 -0.43 -21.72
CA ASP A 124 -1.97 -1.25 -22.72
C ASP A 124 -0.68 -0.55 -23.17
N PHE A 125 0.11 -1.18 -24.05
CA PHE A 125 1.38 -0.63 -24.54
C PHE A 125 1.22 0.70 -25.29
N SER A 126 0.15 0.86 -26.08
CA SER A 126 -0.11 2.12 -26.79
C SER A 126 -0.36 3.25 -25.80
N THR A 127 -1.28 3.03 -24.87
CA THR A 127 -1.70 4.03 -23.88
C THR A 127 -0.58 4.34 -22.88
N ALA A 128 0.23 3.35 -22.50
CA ALA A 128 1.38 3.54 -21.61
C ALA A 128 2.55 4.28 -22.27
N ASN A 129 2.62 4.31 -23.61
CA ASN A 129 3.58 5.14 -24.34
C ASN A 129 3.13 6.60 -24.47
N ASP A 130 1.85 6.83 -24.79
CA ASP A 130 1.29 8.17 -25.01
C ASP A 130 1.04 8.96 -23.70
N LEU A 131 0.68 8.29 -22.60
CA LEU A 131 0.37 8.95 -21.34
C LEU A 131 1.62 9.34 -20.55
N ALA A 132 1.59 10.55 -19.97
CA ALA A 132 2.59 10.97 -19.00
C ALA A 132 2.54 10.07 -17.74
N PRO A 133 3.63 9.34 -17.40
CA PRO A 133 3.69 8.50 -16.22
C PRO A 133 3.76 9.35 -14.93
N THR A 134 3.35 8.75 -13.81
CA THR A 134 3.48 9.38 -12.48
C THR A 134 4.95 9.62 -12.12
N GLN A 135 5.83 8.68 -12.49
CA GLN A 135 7.28 8.82 -12.41
C GLN A 135 7.96 7.89 -13.43
N VAL A 136 9.13 8.29 -13.93
CA VAL A 136 10.06 7.41 -14.66
C VAL A 136 11.25 7.12 -13.76
N LEU A 137 11.77 5.89 -13.83
CA LEU A 137 13.02 5.47 -13.22
C LEU A 137 13.98 4.99 -14.31
N SER A 138 15.24 5.39 -14.22
CA SER A 138 16.32 4.75 -14.97
C SER A 138 16.91 3.65 -14.09
N ILE A 139 16.87 2.42 -14.60
CA ILE A 139 17.30 1.20 -13.92
C ILE A 139 18.71 0.89 -14.40
N ALA A 140 19.65 0.65 -13.47
CA ALA A 140 21.03 0.32 -13.85
C ALA A 140 21.18 -1.18 -14.06
N GLN A 141 22.01 -1.55 -15.04
CA GLN A 141 22.39 -2.93 -15.33
C GLN A 141 23.14 -3.53 -14.12
N SER A 142 22.47 -4.38 -13.33
CA SER A 142 23.04 -4.98 -12.11
C SER A 142 22.27 -6.24 -11.69
N ASN A 143 23.02 -7.25 -11.25
CA ASN A 143 22.48 -8.46 -10.64
C ASN A 143 22.17 -8.32 -9.12
N THR A 144 22.42 -7.14 -8.53
CA THR A 144 22.09 -6.82 -7.13
C THR A 144 20.68 -6.26 -6.98
N VAL A 145 20.12 -6.33 -5.76
CA VAL A 145 18.84 -5.67 -5.45
C VAL A 145 19.10 -4.17 -5.29
N GLN A 146 18.44 -3.37 -6.13
CA GLN A 146 18.54 -1.92 -6.17
C GLN A 146 17.27 -1.29 -5.58
N GLU A 147 17.42 -0.21 -4.82
CA GLU A 147 16.29 0.52 -4.24
C GLU A 147 16.10 1.88 -4.92
N TYR A 148 14.97 2.04 -5.60
CA TYR A 148 14.61 3.26 -6.32
C TYR A 148 13.57 4.07 -5.54
N PRO A 149 13.93 5.23 -4.97
CA PRO A 149 12.97 6.07 -4.24
C PRO A 149 11.97 6.71 -5.20
N VAL A 150 10.71 6.76 -4.77
CA VAL A 150 9.66 7.50 -5.48
C VAL A 150 9.41 8.86 -4.85
N LYS A 151 8.88 9.80 -5.65
CA LYS A 151 8.42 11.11 -5.18
C LYS A 151 7.16 10.94 -4.32
N ARG A 152 7.32 10.58 -3.04
CA ARG A 152 6.24 10.19 -2.09
C ARG A 152 4.96 11.01 -2.19
N ALA A 153 5.07 12.33 -2.39
CA ALA A 153 3.93 13.24 -2.62
C ALA A 153 2.95 12.77 -3.71
N LEU A 154 3.44 12.12 -4.77
CA LEU A 154 2.65 11.56 -5.88
C LEU A 154 2.08 10.17 -5.57
N PHE A 155 2.61 9.47 -4.57
CA PHE A 155 2.31 8.06 -4.26
C PHE A 155 1.69 7.84 -2.86
N ASN A 156 1.09 8.88 -2.27
CA ASN A 156 0.47 8.83 -0.93
C ASN A 156 -0.88 8.06 -0.89
N SER A 157 -1.47 7.79 -2.06
CA SER A 157 -2.80 7.19 -2.19
C SER A 157 -2.83 6.11 -3.28
N THR A 158 -1.79 5.28 -3.30
CA THR A 158 -1.65 4.19 -4.27
C THR A 158 -2.46 2.98 -3.81
N ARG A 159 -3.27 2.41 -4.69
CA ARG A 159 -4.04 1.16 -4.51
C ARG A 159 -3.65 0.10 -5.53
N SER A 160 -3.10 0.53 -6.66
CA SER A 160 -2.41 -0.33 -7.62
C SER A 160 -1.27 0.43 -8.29
N LEU A 161 -0.25 -0.30 -8.72
CA LEU A 161 0.81 0.17 -9.61
C LEU A 161 0.65 -0.48 -10.97
N THR A 162 0.96 0.25 -12.02
CA THR A 162 1.27 -0.35 -13.32
C THR A 162 2.69 0.05 -13.69
N LEU A 163 3.53 -0.97 -13.83
CA LEU A 163 4.96 -0.90 -14.11
C LEU A 163 5.15 -1.23 -15.59
N PHE A 164 5.55 -0.24 -16.38
CA PHE A 164 5.85 -0.40 -17.79
C PHE A 164 7.37 -0.32 -17.98
N PHE A 165 7.99 -1.48 -18.20
CA PHE A 165 9.37 -1.57 -18.68
C PHE A 165 9.32 -1.32 -20.19
N GLU A 166 9.88 -0.20 -20.62
CA GLU A 166 9.74 0.32 -21.98
C GLU A 166 10.83 -0.21 -22.92
N ASP A 167 12.04 -0.36 -22.39
CA ASP A 167 13.25 -0.75 -23.10
C ASP A 167 14.25 -1.50 -22.18
N ASN A 168 15.30 -2.06 -22.78
CA ASN A 168 16.41 -2.71 -22.07
C ASN A 168 17.78 -2.15 -22.50
N TRP A 169 18.83 -2.57 -21.81
CA TRP A 169 20.19 -2.06 -22.01
C TRP A 169 20.83 -2.45 -23.35
N SER A 170 20.22 -3.34 -24.14
CA SER A 170 20.73 -3.77 -25.45
C SER A 170 20.60 -2.75 -26.56
N GLN A 171 19.77 -1.70 -26.37
CA GLN A 171 19.47 -0.70 -27.39
C GLN A 171 18.84 -1.30 -28.68
N GLY A 172 18.14 -2.44 -28.54
CA GLY A 172 17.46 -3.15 -29.63
C GLY A 172 18.28 -4.28 -30.28
N GLU A 173 19.30 -4.79 -29.59
CA GLU A 173 20.06 -5.99 -30.01
C GLU A 173 19.59 -7.29 -29.34
N GLU A 174 18.89 -7.19 -28.19
CA GLU A 174 18.30 -8.31 -27.44
C GLU A 174 16.84 -7.99 -27.12
N ASP A 175 15.93 -8.79 -27.67
CA ASP A 175 14.48 -8.60 -27.53
C ASP A 175 13.97 -9.01 -26.13
N VAL A 176 14.74 -9.77 -25.33
CA VAL A 176 14.25 -10.29 -24.05
C VAL A 176 14.65 -9.43 -22.85
N THR A 177 13.67 -8.79 -22.21
CA THR A 177 13.82 -8.11 -20.91
C THR A 177 13.65 -9.09 -19.75
N ARG A 178 14.52 -9.01 -18.73
CA ARG A 178 14.57 -9.93 -17.57
C ARG A 178 14.56 -9.23 -16.22
N VAL A 179 13.64 -9.65 -15.35
CA VAL A 179 13.49 -9.17 -13.97
C VAL A 179 13.39 -10.36 -13.01
N SER A 180 14.30 -10.45 -12.05
CA SER A 180 14.40 -11.59 -11.13
C SER A 180 13.81 -11.34 -9.75
N TYR A 181 13.60 -10.08 -9.35
CA TYR A 181 12.89 -9.74 -8.10
C TYR A 181 12.22 -8.36 -8.22
N LEU A 182 11.00 -8.26 -7.69
CA LEU A 182 10.31 -7.00 -7.45
C LEU A 182 9.78 -6.97 -6.02
N GLY A 183 9.95 -5.84 -5.35
CA GLY A 183 9.38 -5.57 -4.04
C GLY A 183 9.08 -4.09 -3.87
N PHE A 184 8.31 -3.75 -2.84
CA PHE A 184 7.90 -2.36 -2.58
C PHE A 184 8.11 -2.05 -1.10
N LYS A 185 8.59 -0.84 -0.80
CA LYS A 185 8.61 -0.30 0.56
C LYS A 185 7.64 0.87 0.69
N GLY A 186 6.97 0.98 1.82
CA GLY A 186 6.00 2.03 2.08
C GLY A 186 5.17 1.79 3.34
N GLU A 187 4.18 2.65 3.57
CA GLU A 187 3.26 2.53 4.71
C GLU A 187 1.91 2.01 4.24
N PHE A 188 1.38 0.97 4.91
CA PHE A 188 0.04 0.48 4.65
C PHE A 188 -1.01 1.27 5.45
N MET A 189 -1.92 1.93 4.74
CA MET A 189 -3.09 2.56 5.32
C MET A 189 -4.25 1.57 5.28
N LYS A 190 -4.44 0.84 6.39
CA LYS A 190 -5.58 -0.07 6.55
C LYS A 190 -6.88 0.72 6.38
N LEU A 191 -7.60 0.47 5.29
CA LEU A 191 -8.86 1.14 5.01
C LEU A 191 -9.91 0.61 5.99
N ASN A 192 -10.27 1.41 7.00
CA ASN A 192 -11.43 1.13 7.84
C ASN A 192 -12.69 1.17 6.97
N LYS A 193 -13.06 0.02 6.40
CA LYS A 193 -14.38 -0.23 5.81
C LYS A 193 -15.40 -0.44 6.93
N GLU A 194 -15.54 0.55 7.81
CA GLU A 194 -16.76 0.65 8.59
C GLU A 194 -17.86 1.08 7.61
N PRO A 195 -18.93 0.28 7.42
CA PRO A 195 -20.04 0.72 6.61
C PRO A 195 -20.65 1.93 7.29
N VAL A 196 -20.56 3.10 6.64
CA VAL A 196 -21.29 4.29 7.07
C VAL A 196 -22.76 3.94 7.02
N ALA A 197 -23.33 3.64 8.19
CA ALA A 197 -24.75 3.42 8.34
C ALA A 197 -25.45 4.75 8.09
N PHE A 198 -25.83 5.00 6.84
CA PHE A 198 -26.73 6.07 6.46
C PHE A 198 -28.10 5.79 7.07
N LEU A 199 -28.22 6.10 8.36
CA LEU A 199 -29.50 6.19 9.04
C LEU A 199 -30.24 7.36 8.39
N TYR A 200 -31.03 7.07 7.36
CA TYR A 200 -31.99 8.01 6.84
C TYR A 200 -32.98 8.29 7.97
N GLU A 201 -32.79 9.42 8.66
CA GLU A 201 -33.78 9.99 9.57
C GLU A 201 -34.98 10.45 8.74
N ALA A 202 -35.80 9.47 8.32
CA ALA A 202 -37.16 9.69 7.86
C ALA A 202 -38.05 10.05 9.06
N ALA A 203 -37.71 11.15 9.74
CA ALA A 203 -38.58 11.84 10.66
C ALA A 203 -39.71 12.47 9.83
N ALA A 204 -40.73 11.66 9.53
CA ALA A 204 -41.96 12.13 8.90
C ALA A 204 -42.60 13.19 9.80
N ASN A 205 -42.38 14.46 9.46
CA ASN A 205 -42.88 15.59 10.23
C ASN A 205 -44.42 15.61 10.11
N PRO A 206 -45.21 15.48 11.19
CA PRO A 206 -46.67 15.24 11.09
C PRO A 206 -47.52 16.41 10.56
N ARG A 207 -46.93 17.41 9.90
CA ARG A 207 -47.59 18.64 9.45
C ARG A 207 -47.85 18.73 7.94
N ASP A 208 -47.31 17.82 7.13
CA ASP A 208 -47.44 17.88 5.65
C ASP A 208 -48.61 17.06 5.07
N HIS A 209 -49.64 16.77 5.88
CA HIS A 209 -50.93 16.32 5.33
C HIS A 209 -51.75 17.53 4.85
N ALA A 210 -51.72 17.76 3.53
CA ALA A 210 -52.58 18.74 2.87
C ALA A 210 -54.07 18.41 3.12
N SER A 211 -54.83 19.39 3.61
CA SER A 211 -56.27 19.25 3.80
C SER A 211 -56.99 19.24 2.46
N ILE A 212 -57.65 18.12 2.14
CA ILE A 212 -58.41 17.98 0.90
C ILE A 212 -59.63 18.92 0.93
N ILE A 213 -59.82 19.63 -0.17
CA ILE A 213 -60.89 20.61 -0.35
C ILE A 213 -62.23 19.90 -0.56
N GLY A 214 -63.13 20.06 0.41
CA GLY A 214 -64.57 20.19 0.21
C GLY A 214 -65.38 18.97 -0.26
N THR A 215 -66.09 18.35 0.69
CA THR A 215 -67.39 17.69 0.41
C THR A 215 -68.41 18.09 1.48
N LYS A 216 -69.65 18.39 1.04
CA LYS A 216 -70.77 18.84 1.90
C LYS A 216 -71.72 17.67 2.23
N SER A 217 -72.65 17.94 3.16
CA SER A 217 -73.77 17.09 3.63
C SER A 217 -73.38 16.09 4.74
N GLY A 218 -74.18 15.85 5.78
CA GLY A 218 -75.49 16.39 6.16
C GLY A 218 -76.36 15.31 6.84
N VAL A 219 -77.28 15.69 7.76
CA VAL A 219 -78.19 14.81 8.55
C VAL A 219 -77.48 14.01 9.68
N GLY A 220 -77.99 13.83 10.91
CA GLY A 220 -79.19 14.36 11.60
C GLY A 220 -79.63 13.46 12.79
N SER A 221 -80.57 13.92 13.64
CA SER A 221 -81.26 13.18 14.75
C SER A 221 -80.48 12.98 16.09
N HIS A 222 -81.05 12.96 17.33
CA HIS A 222 -82.27 13.52 17.98
C HIS A 222 -82.24 13.19 19.52
N ILE A 223 -83.03 13.89 20.37
CA ILE A 223 -83.30 13.66 21.83
C ILE A 223 -82.08 13.86 22.77
N GLY A 224 -82.06 14.55 23.94
CA GLY A 224 -82.99 15.33 24.81
C GLY A 224 -82.18 15.77 26.08
N GLY A 225 -82.67 16.45 27.14
CA GLY A 225 -83.94 17.08 27.49
C GLY A 225 -84.00 17.54 28.97
N ALA A 226 -84.96 18.42 29.33
CA ALA A 226 -85.44 18.79 30.69
C ALA A 226 -84.60 19.66 31.69
N GLY A 227 -85.17 20.83 32.06
CA GLY A 227 -85.09 21.50 33.38
C GLY A 227 -83.92 22.49 33.65
N GLY A 228 -84.10 23.69 34.23
CA GLY A 228 -85.31 24.45 34.60
C GLY A 228 -85.08 25.45 35.77
N ARG A 229 -85.78 26.61 35.76
CA ARG A 229 -85.82 27.72 36.77
C ARG A 229 -84.59 28.67 36.77
N GLY A 230 -84.70 29.99 36.88
CA GLY A 230 -85.85 30.91 36.74
C GLY A 230 -86.13 31.83 37.94
N GLY A 231 -86.02 33.16 37.74
CA GLY A 231 -86.44 34.25 38.66
C GLY A 231 -85.41 34.62 39.73
N PHE A 232 -85.29 35.89 40.18
CA PHE A 232 -85.95 37.15 39.79
C PHE A 232 -84.96 38.31 39.95
#